data_AF-A0A399WVV5-F1
#
_entry.id   AF-A0A399WVV5-F1
#
_cell.length_a   1.000
_cell.length_b   1.000
_cell.length_c   1.000
_cell.angle_alpha   90.00
_cell.angle_beta   90.00
_cell.angle_gamma   90.00
#
_symmetry.space_group_name_H-M   'P 1'
#
loop_
_entity.id
_entity.type
_entity.pdbx_description
1 polymer ?
#
loop_
_entity_poly.entity_id
_entity_poly.type
_entity_poly.pdbx_seq_one_letter_code
_entity_poly.pdbx_strand_id
1 'polypeptide(L)'
;MLAALGIALATLQPVAPAQPAVVTGEMTLSHGFVVDAATGKRRSVVGLVIPFRAERVSTMRDKAPASKQDSNVGFSQQVPPLVYKNDNGTNTYFYTDPYTMPSAADDIVMSPTGAGASWKWITTGLYAEYTGNFLWRWKVYDTDLGNTGPGNMEFAGLLADFGGRFALQDYNLQPGAYKITFDISVVAVNVPDGECYLCQQFRMWTGYPPNPEAPFRIDLFNLFSIGGVTLGSSQDYFWYDDLPGGNPNSIYEFEEHDQLGDEGGNVYESNFLFEIYAGNPVEVALPVSLTLVRGNHVSGDHVDTWYSDNVYYSARPGVAASPQVPPLEVMVEGALPIANPNSLKFLFETACTSVGINERVDLYNYSTGQWVNFYSGTAGVSDQTHEVVVQGTISNYVNQSTRRVRARLTYRQNGPATGWPWTVRFDLTNWQFTRP
;
A
#
# COMPACT_ATOMS: atom_id res chain seq x y z
N MET A 1 69.10 -24.37 -11.27
CA MET A 1 67.84 -24.63 -10.55
C MET A 1 67.33 -23.32 -9.97
N LEU A 2 66.48 -22.60 -10.70
CA LEU A 2 65.67 -21.51 -10.14
C LEU A 2 64.22 -22.00 -10.16
N ALA A 3 63.66 -22.25 -8.98
CA ALA A 3 62.25 -22.62 -8.83
C ALA A 3 61.41 -21.34 -8.93
N ALA A 4 60.62 -21.21 -9.99
CA ALA A 4 59.65 -20.14 -10.14
C ALA A 4 58.47 -20.41 -9.20
N LEU A 5 58.35 -19.60 -8.14
CA LEU A 5 57.22 -19.60 -7.23
C LEU A 5 56.04 -18.91 -7.94
N GLY A 6 55.15 -19.68 -8.54
CA GLY A 6 53.92 -19.17 -9.12
C GLY A 6 52.93 -18.77 -8.02
N ILE A 7 52.88 -17.48 -7.69
CA ILE A 7 51.83 -16.93 -6.82
C ILE A 7 50.55 -16.88 -7.65
N ALA A 8 49.62 -17.79 -7.38
CA ALA A 8 48.27 -17.73 -7.95
C ALA A 8 47.59 -16.47 -7.40
N LEU A 9 47.42 -15.46 -8.25
CA LEU A 9 46.57 -14.31 -7.97
C LEU A 9 45.12 -14.84 -7.92
N ALA A 10 44.60 -15.09 -6.72
CA ALA A 10 43.17 -15.32 -6.55
C ALA A 10 42.45 -14.04 -6.97
N THR A 11 41.82 -14.06 -8.15
CA THR A 11 40.90 -13.00 -8.55
C THR A 11 39.75 -13.03 -7.55
N LEU A 12 39.71 -12.06 -6.64
CA LEU A 12 38.56 -11.83 -5.78
C LEU A 12 37.33 -11.74 -6.68
N GLN A 13 36.46 -12.75 -6.61
CA GLN A 13 35.18 -12.65 -7.30
C GLN A 13 34.44 -11.45 -6.68
N PRO A 14 33.94 -10.52 -7.50
CA PRO A 14 33.14 -9.42 -6.99
C PRO A 14 31.98 -10.02 -6.20
N VAL A 15 31.89 -9.66 -4.92
CA VAL A 15 30.73 -10.01 -4.10
C VAL A 15 29.52 -9.37 -4.76
N ALA A 16 28.53 -10.18 -5.15
CA ALA A 16 27.30 -9.66 -5.72
C ALA A 16 26.71 -8.64 -4.72
N PRO A 17 26.28 -7.46 -5.18
CA PRO A 17 25.70 -6.46 -4.30
C PRO A 17 24.54 -7.08 -3.52
N ALA A 18 24.49 -6.83 -2.21
CA ALA A 18 23.38 -7.29 -1.39
C ALA A 18 22.08 -6.71 -1.94
N GLN A 19 21.09 -7.58 -2.18
CA GLN A 19 19.78 -7.15 -2.65
C GLN A 19 19.15 -6.22 -1.60
N PRO A 20 18.58 -5.07 -1.99
CA PRO A 20 17.85 -4.22 -1.05
C PRO A 20 16.73 -5.02 -0.40
N ALA A 21 16.53 -4.80 0.91
CA ALA A 21 15.49 -5.50 1.69
C ALA A 21 14.08 -5.23 1.16
N VAL A 22 13.89 -4.07 0.54
CA VAL A 22 12.63 -3.56 0.02
C VAL A 22 12.86 -2.97 -1.37
N VAL A 23 12.02 -3.33 -2.32
CA VAL A 23 11.97 -2.74 -3.66
C VAL A 23 10.58 -2.15 -3.87
N THR A 24 10.50 -1.00 -4.52
CA THR A 24 9.23 -0.39 -4.93
C THR A 24 9.21 -0.24 -6.45
N GLY A 25 8.01 -0.23 -7.02
CA GLY A 25 7.83 -0.08 -8.45
C GLY A 25 6.37 0.13 -8.82
N GLU A 26 6.08 0.05 -10.11
CA GLU A 26 4.74 0.21 -10.65
C GLU A 26 4.46 -0.93 -11.63
N MET A 27 3.25 -1.49 -11.60
CA MET A 27 2.76 -2.46 -12.56
C MET A 27 1.63 -1.84 -13.38
N THR A 28 1.75 -1.87 -14.71
CA THR A 28 0.63 -1.50 -15.59
C THR A 28 -0.27 -2.71 -15.80
N LEU A 29 -1.56 -2.56 -15.51
CA LEU A 29 -2.57 -3.58 -15.77
C LEU A 29 -2.74 -3.73 -17.28
N SER A 30 -2.48 -4.93 -17.77
CA SER A 30 -2.54 -5.28 -19.19
C SER A 30 -3.80 -6.08 -19.53
N HIS A 31 -4.51 -6.56 -18.51
CA HIS A 31 -5.74 -7.31 -18.62
C HIS A 31 -6.74 -6.88 -17.53
N GLY A 32 -8.03 -6.92 -17.89
CA GLY A 32 -9.06 -7.12 -16.89
C GLY A 32 -10.18 -6.10 -16.79
N PHE A 33 -11.07 -6.38 -15.86
CA PHE A 33 -12.18 -5.55 -15.46
C PHE A 33 -12.49 -5.71 -13.96
N VAL A 34 -13.29 -4.78 -13.46
CA VAL A 34 -13.98 -4.88 -12.17
C VAL A 34 -15.48 -4.66 -12.40
N VAL A 35 -16.33 -5.34 -11.64
CA VAL A 35 -17.77 -5.09 -11.60
C VAL A 35 -18.04 -3.96 -10.62
N ASP A 36 -18.64 -2.89 -11.11
CA ASP A 36 -19.06 -1.77 -10.28
C ASP A 36 -20.25 -2.20 -9.41
N ALA A 37 -20.08 -2.18 -8.09
CA ALA A 37 -21.08 -2.68 -7.14
C ALA A 37 -22.42 -1.93 -7.22
N ALA A 38 -22.41 -0.64 -7.59
CA ALA A 38 -23.62 0.17 -7.67
C ALA A 38 -24.44 -0.12 -8.94
N THR A 39 -23.77 -0.47 -10.03
CA THR A 39 -24.40 -0.60 -11.36
C THR A 39 -24.42 -2.02 -11.90
N GLY A 40 -23.64 -2.94 -11.32
CA GLY A 40 -23.40 -4.29 -11.84
C GLY A 40 -22.64 -4.32 -13.17
N LYS A 41 -22.15 -3.17 -13.66
CA LYS A 41 -21.48 -3.09 -14.97
C LYS A 41 -19.99 -3.33 -14.83
N ARG A 42 -19.42 -4.02 -15.83
CA ARG A 42 -17.97 -4.18 -15.95
C ARG A 42 -17.32 -2.87 -16.38
N ARG A 43 -16.31 -2.44 -15.62
CA ARG A 43 -15.41 -1.33 -15.93
C ARG A 43 -14.04 -1.90 -16.27
N SER A 44 -13.50 -1.53 -17.43
CA SER A 44 -12.12 -1.90 -17.80
C SER A 44 -11.12 -1.28 -16.83
N VAL A 45 -10.09 -2.04 -16.48
CA VAL A 45 -8.95 -1.59 -15.68
C VAL A 45 -7.63 -1.64 -16.46
N VAL A 46 -7.68 -1.99 -17.74
CA VAL A 46 -6.52 -2.02 -18.63
C VAL A 46 -5.92 -0.62 -18.77
N GLY A 47 -4.60 -0.52 -18.64
CA GLY A 47 -3.84 0.73 -18.71
C GLY A 47 -3.76 1.49 -17.39
N LEU A 48 -4.48 1.06 -16.35
CA LEU A 48 -4.25 1.58 -15.00
C LEU A 48 -2.87 1.15 -14.50
N VAL A 49 -2.22 2.02 -13.77
CA VAL A 49 -0.92 1.78 -13.14
C VAL A 49 -1.15 1.60 -11.64
N ILE A 50 -0.66 0.49 -11.10
CA ILE A 50 -0.72 0.18 -9.67
C ILE A 50 0.69 0.18 -9.07
N PRO A 51 1.00 1.07 -8.11
CA PRO A 51 2.23 0.99 -7.35
C PRO A 51 2.33 -0.33 -6.58
N PHE A 52 3.55 -0.80 -6.34
CA PHE A 52 3.79 -1.94 -5.47
C PHE A 52 5.06 -1.77 -4.62
N ARG A 53 5.09 -2.55 -3.55
CA ARG A 53 6.27 -2.76 -2.71
C ARG A 53 6.52 -4.25 -2.55
N ALA A 54 7.72 -4.69 -2.88
CA ALA A 54 8.19 -6.06 -2.72
C ALA A 54 9.20 -6.15 -1.57
N GLU A 55 9.00 -7.12 -0.69
CA GLU A 55 9.89 -7.47 0.41
C GLU A 55 10.38 -8.90 0.21
N ARG A 56 11.68 -9.11 0.28
CA ARG A 56 12.23 -10.47 0.18
C ARG A 56 11.94 -11.23 1.48
N VAL A 57 11.36 -12.42 1.34
CA VAL A 57 11.21 -13.36 2.46
C VAL A 57 12.55 -14.07 2.64
N SER A 58 13.30 -13.66 3.66
CA SER A 58 14.66 -14.15 3.92
C SER A 58 14.71 -15.57 4.49
N THR A 59 13.62 -16.03 5.12
CA THR A 59 13.49 -17.37 5.67
C THR A 59 12.30 -18.10 5.06
N MET A 60 12.59 -18.92 4.06
CA MET A 60 11.67 -19.90 3.50
C MET A 60 11.88 -21.23 4.22
N ARG A 61 10.78 -21.91 4.57
CA ARG A 61 10.87 -23.26 5.13
C ARG A 61 10.69 -24.29 4.02
N ASP A 62 11.60 -25.26 3.95
CA ASP A 62 11.48 -26.39 3.02
C ASP A 62 10.29 -27.31 3.39
N LYS A 63 9.88 -27.37 4.68
CA LYS A 63 8.64 -27.99 5.25
C LYS A 63 8.31 -27.39 6.65
N ALA A 64 7.05 -27.43 7.09
CA ALA A 64 6.56 -26.84 8.36
C ALA A 64 7.04 -27.56 9.65
N PRO A 65 7.67 -26.88 10.63
CA PRO A 65 7.29 -27.07 12.05
C PRO A 65 7.47 -25.86 13.02
N ALA A 66 6.70 -25.85 14.11
CA ALA A 66 6.69 -25.06 15.38
C ALA A 66 7.34 -23.64 15.49
N SER A 67 6.58 -22.77 16.16
CA SER A 67 6.59 -21.30 16.22
C SER A 67 7.77 -20.56 16.87
N LYS A 68 7.98 -19.30 16.44
CA LYS A 68 8.09 -18.09 17.31
C LYS A 68 7.91 -16.80 16.49
N GLN A 69 7.09 -15.88 17.02
CA GLN A 69 6.74 -14.56 16.47
C GLN A 69 7.79 -13.49 16.78
N ASP A 70 8.01 -12.56 15.85
CA ASP A 70 8.68 -11.28 16.09
C ASP A 70 7.99 -10.12 15.34
N SER A 71 8.20 -8.91 15.84
CA SER A 71 7.33 -7.72 15.67
C SER A 71 7.69 -6.79 14.50
N ASN A 72 6.63 -6.23 13.89
CA ASN A 72 6.64 -5.33 12.72
C ASN A 72 7.21 -3.93 13.01
N VAL A 73 7.96 -3.38 12.03
CA VAL A 73 8.32 -1.96 11.95
C VAL A 73 7.58 -1.36 10.74
N GLY A 74 6.68 -0.41 11.02
CA GLY A 74 5.58 -0.03 10.12
C GLY A 74 5.88 1.07 9.11
N PHE A 75 5.03 1.10 8.08
CA PHE A 75 4.68 2.30 7.33
C PHE A 75 4.04 3.32 8.26
N SER A 76 4.61 4.52 8.34
CA SER A 76 3.99 5.66 9.00
C SER A 76 3.16 6.44 7.97
N GLN A 77 1.86 6.16 7.94
CA GLN A 77 0.73 6.95 7.42
C GLN A 77 -0.54 6.16 7.80
N GLN A 78 -1.73 6.77 7.87
CA GLN A 78 -2.96 6.03 8.23
C GLN A 78 -3.20 4.90 7.22
N VAL A 79 -2.78 3.69 7.60
CA VAL A 79 -2.98 2.46 6.86
C VAL A 79 -4.49 2.27 6.71
N PRO A 80 -5.04 2.03 5.50
CA PRO A 80 -6.44 1.67 5.36
C PRO A 80 -6.75 0.50 6.31
N PRO A 81 -7.97 0.34 6.83
CA PRO A 81 -8.23 -0.77 7.74
C PRO A 81 -7.83 -2.07 7.05
N LEU A 82 -6.91 -2.79 7.70
CA LEU A 82 -6.66 -4.18 7.40
C LEU A 82 -7.96 -4.92 7.69
N VAL A 83 -8.47 -5.67 6.72
CA VAL A 83 -9.76 -6.37 6.82
C VAL A 83 -9.64 -7.87 6.64
N TYR A 84 -8.55 -8.35 6.09
CA TYR A 84 -8.18 -9.76 6.09
C TYR A 84 -6.67 -9.89 6.26
N LYS A 85 -6.21 -10.86 7.05
CA LYS A 85 -4.78 -11.09 7.25
C LYS A 85 -4.46 -12.55 7.51
N ASN A 86 -3.70 -13.13 6.59
CA ASN A 86 -2.93 -14.35 6.79
C ASN A 86 -1.44 -14.11 6.50
N ASP A 87 -0.83 -13.25 7.31
CA ASP A 87 0.62 -13.08 7.41
C ASP A 87 1.03 -13.29 8.88
N ASN A 88 1.51 -14.48 9.18
CA ASN A 88 1.94 -14.87 10.51
C ASN A 88 3.41 -14.53 10.81
N GLY A 89 4.07 -13.79 9.91
CA GLY A 89 5.42 -13.28 10.08
C GLY A 89 6.52 -14.25 9.69
N THR A 90 7.74 -13.92 10.07
CA THR A 90 8.95 -14.67 9.68
C THR A 90 8.88 -16.15 10.05
N ASN A 91 9.45 -17.02 9.21
CA ASN A 91 9.45 -18.48 9.38
C ASN A 91 8.07 -19.15 9.27
N THR A 92 7.02 -18.43 8.86
CA THR A 92 5.71 -19.06 8.59
C THR A 92 5.49 -19.34 7.11
N TYR A 93 6.36 -18.79 6.25
CA TYR A 93 6.20 -18.87 4.81
C TYR A 93 6.73 -20.17 4.23
N PHE A 94 5.96 -20.72 3.31
CA PHE A 94 6.33 -21.85 2.47
C PHE A 94 5.61 -21.75 1.12
N TYR A 95 6.03 -22.61 0.21
CA TYR A 95 5.36 -22.90 -1.05
C TYR A 95 5.34 -24.43 -1.18
N THR A 96 4.45 -24.92 -2.01
CA THR A 96 4.26 -26.35 -2.29
C THR A 96 5.06 -26.76 -3.52
N ASP A 97 5.09 -28.07 -3.82
CA ASP A 97 5.94 -28.65 -4.86
C ASP A 97 5.77 -27.95 -6.24
N PRO A 98 6.87 -27.70 -6.97
CA PRO A 98 6.87 -26.95 -8.24
C PRO A 98 6.01 -27.50 -9.37
N TYR A 99 5.47 -28.72 -9.26
CA TYR A 99 4.63 -29.29 -10.32
C TYR A 99 3.13 -29.11 -10.12
N THR A 100 2.66 -28.65 -8.97
CA THR A 100 1.23 -28.75 -8.65
C THR A 100 0.49 -27.42 -8.66
N MET A 101 1.13 -26.25 -8.49
CA MET A 101 0.37 -25.06 -8.02
C MET A 101 0.77 -23.68 -8.58
N PRO A 102 0.75 -23.47 -9.90
CA PRO A 102 0.91 -22.14 -10.48
C PRO A 102 -0.36 -21.25 -10.33
N SER A 103 -1.43 -21.84 -9.80
CA SER A 103 -2.76 -21.27 -9.70
C SER A 103 -3.47 -21.89 -8.51
N ALA A 104 -4.01 -21.04 -7.66
CA ALA A 104 -4.77 -21.53 -6.53
C ALA A 104 -5.81 -20.47 -6.10
N ALA A 105 -6.88 -20.92 -5.45
CA ALA A 105 -7.94 -20.06 -4.90
C ALA A 105 -8.16 -20.32 -3.41
N ASP A 106 -8.49 -19.26 -2.69
CA ASP A 106 -8.80 -19.28 -1.25
C ASP A 106 -10.19 -18.66 -1.03
N ASP A 107 -10.93 -19.13 -0.04
CA ASP A 107 -12.08 -18.42 0.48
C ASP A 107 -11.61 -17.31 1.44
N ILE A 108 -12.21 -16.14 1.33
CA ILE A 108 -11.82 -14.98 2.12
C ILE A 108 -13.07 -14.36 2.70
N VAL A 109 -13.20 -14.47 4.01
CA VAL A 109 -14.19 -13.76 4.81
C VAL A 109 -13.48 -12.60 5.52
N MET A 110 -13.81 -11.38 5.12
CA MET A 110 -13.25 -10.18 5.70
C MET A 110 -13.87 -9.88 7.07
N SER A 111 -13.13 -9.14 7.91
CA SER A 111 -13.70 -8.48 9.07
C SER A 111 -14.90 -7.59 8.68
N PRO A 112 -15.83 -7.30 9.61
CA PRO A 112 -17.03 -6.51 9.30
C PRO A 112 -16.79 -5.13 8.67
N THR A 113 -15.61 -4.54 8.88
CA THR A 113 -15.23 -3.25 8.27
C THR A 113 -14.81 -3.36 6.80
N GLY A 114 -14.60 -4.58 6.29
CA GLY A 114 -14.26 -4.86 4.89
C GLY A 114 -15.45 -5.11 3.98
N ALA A 115 -16.56 -5.62 4.52
CA ALA A 115 -17.77 -5.88 3.75
C ALA A 115 -18.27 -4.60 3.07
N GLY A 116 -18.43 -4.66 1.74
CA GLY A 116 -18.86 -3.54 0.90
C GLY A 116 -17.85 -2.40 0.81
N ALA A 117 -16.64 -2.54 1.35
CA ALA A 117 -15.60 -1.55 1.26
C ALA A 117 -14.69 -1.80 0.04
N SER A 118 -14.32 -0.75 -0.70
CA SER A 118 -13.39 -0.92 -1.82
C SER A 118 -12.00 -1.30 -1.32
N TRP A 119 -11.41 -2.35 -1.89
CA TRP A 119 -10.04 -2.75 -1.62
C TRP A 119 -9.07 -1.67 -2.06
N LYS A 120 -8.00 -1.53 -1.28
CA LYS A 120 -6.94 -0.54 -1.46
C LYS A 120 -5.63 -1.22 -1.66
N TRP A 121 -5.23 -2.05 -0.71
CA TRP A 121 -4.00 -2.81 -0.84
C TRP A 121 -4.32 -4.29 -0.80
N ILE A 122 -3.61 -5.02 -1.65
CA ILE A 122 -3.50 -6.47 -1.54
C ILE A 122 -2.04 -6.81 -1.38
N THR A 123 -1.71 -7.43 -0.26
CA THR A 123 -0.43 -8.12 -0.09
C THR A 123 -0.62 -9.56 -0.53
N THR A 124 0.29 -10.04 -1.37
CA THR A 124 0.31 -11.43 -1.81
C THR A 124 1.73 -12.00 -1.83
N GLY A 125 1.84 -13.32 -1.74
CA GLY A 125 3.08 -14.06 -1.85
C GLY A 125 3.42 -14.51 -3.27
N LEU A 126 4.72 -14.48 -3.60
CA LEU A 126 5.30 -15.08 -4.80
C LEU A 126 6.61 -15.80 -4.45
N TYR A 127 6.73 -17.08 -4.83
CA TYR A 127 8.03 -17.72 -5.03
C TYR A 127 8.34 -17.77 -6.52
N ALA A 128 9.50 -17.26 -6.93
CA ALA A 128 9.89 -17.19 -8.33
C ALA A 128 11.25 -17.84 -8.58
N GLU A 129 11.29 -18.81 -9.49
CA GLU A 129 12.54 -19.38 -10.02
C GLU A 129 12.98 -18.66 -11.31
N TYR A 130 12.07 -17.87 -11.89
CA TYR A 130 12.23 -17.20 -13.17
C TYR A 130 12.18 -15.67 -13.05
N THR A 131 12.95 -14.98 -13.91
CA THR A 131 13.10 -13.52 -13.85
C THR A 131 12.44 -12.75 -14.99
N GLY A 132 12.04 -13.41 -16.08
CA GLY A 132 11.47 -12.75 -17.25
C GLY A 132 9.98 -12.40 -17.09
N ASN A 133 9.31 -12.16 -18.21
CA ASN A 133 7.94 -11.68 -18.24
C ASN A 133 6.91 -12.78 -17.91
N PHE A 134 5.94 -12.44 -17.07
CA PHE A 134 4.72 -13.20 -16.84
C PHE A 134 3.53 -12.27 -16.63
N LEU A 135 2.33 -12.82 -16.72
CA LEU A 135 1.10 -12.15 -16.30
C LEU A 135 0.78 -12.59 -14.88
N TRP A 136 0.80 -11.64 -13.95
CA TRP A 136 0.28 -11.82 -12.60
C TRP A 136 -1.21 -11.45 -12.62
N ARG A 137 -2.09 -12.41 -12.35
CA ARG A 137 -3.55 -12.25 -12.49
C ARG A 137 -4.25 -12.63 -11.19
N TRP A 138 -5.28 -11.85 -10.85
CA TRP A 138 -6.21 -12.12 -9.77
C TRP A 138 -7.63 -12.23 -10.30
N LYS A 139 -8.38 -13.19 -9.76
CA LYS A 139 -9.82 -13.35 -10.01
C LYS A 139 -10.55 -13.35 -8.68
N VAL A 140 -11.68 -12.66 -8.61
CA VAL A 140 -12.48 -12.54 -7.39
C VAL A 140 -13.90 -12.96 -7.70
N TYR A 141 -14.38 -14.02 -7.07
CA TYR A 141 -15.73 -14.53 -7.19
C TYR A 141 -16.54 -14.25 -5.93
N ASP A 142 -17.84 -14.08 -6.08
CA ASP A 142 -18.78 -13.75 -5.01
C ASP A 142 -19.47 -15.00 -4.43
N THR A 143 -19.56 -16.08 -5.21
CA THR A 143 -20.45 -17.19 -4.88
C THR A 143 -19.74 -18.51 -5.06
N ASP A 144 -19.84 -19.37 -4.05
CA ASP A 144 -19.59 -20.81 -4.16
C ASP A 144 -20.89 -21.54 -4.52
N LEU A 145 -20.83 -22.32 -5.59
CA LEU A 145 -21.94 -23.13 -6.07
C LEU A 145 -22.07 -24.46 -5.32
N GLY A 146 -20.97 -24.92 -4.69
CA GLY A 146 -20.85 -26.12 -3.90
C GLY A 146 -20.99 -27.41 -4.72
N ASN A 147 -19.99 -28.29 -4.63
CA ASN A 147 -20.07 -29.66 -5.14
C ASN A 147 -20.42 -29.72 -6.64
N THR A 148 -19.78 -28.86 -7.42
CA THR A 148 -19.88 -28.92 -8.88
C THR A 148 -19.21 -30.19 -9.37
N GLY A 149 -19.88 -30.93 -10.26
CA GLY A 149 -19.31 -32.16 -10.81
C GLY A 149 -18.03 -31.89 -11.61
N PRO A 150 -17.21 -32.92 -11.90
CA PRO A 150 -15.93 -32.77 -12.60
C PRO A 150 -16.02 -31.94 -13.90
N GLY A 151 -15.02 -31.11 -14.12
CA GLY A 151 -14.87 -30.15 -15.21
C GLY A 151 -15.70 -28.87 -15.07
N ASN A 152 -16.35 -28.65 -13.92
CA ASN A 152 -17.21 -27.47 -13.70
C ASN A 152 -16.66 -26.58 -12.60
N MET A 153 -16.58 -25.29 -12.91
CA MET A 153 -16.19 -24.25 -11.97
C MET A 153 -17.13 -24.22 -10.77
N GLU A 154 -16.57 -24.32 -9.56
CA GLU A 154 -17.29 -24.22 -8.30
C GLU A 154 -17.68 -22.76 -7.99
N PHE A 155 -16.93 -21.79 -8.49
CA PHE A 155 -17.18 -20.38 -8.23
C PHE A 155 -17.97 -19.64 -9.33
N ALA A 156 -18.89 -18.78 -8.91
CA ALA A 156 -19.68 -17.90 -9.77
C ALA A 156 -19.66 -16.46 -9.27
N GLY A 157 -20.37 -15.57 -9.98
CA GLY A 157 -20.45 -14.16 -9.58
C GLY A 157 -19.11 -13.43 -9.67
N LEU A 158 -18.39 -13.56 -10.80
CA LEU A 158 -17.08 -12.93 -11.00
C LEU A 158 -17.15 -11.40 -10.82
N LEU A 159 -16.63 -10.90 -9.69
CA LEU A 159 -16.57 -9.50 -9.28
C LEU A 159 -15.39 -8.76 -9.92
N ALA A 160 -14.26 -9.43 -10.08
CA ALA A 160 -13.08 -8.84 -10.70
C ALA A 160 -12.22 -9.91 -11.38
N ASP A 161 -11.58 -9.54 -12.47
CA ASP A 161 -10.58 -10.36 -13.16
C ASP A 161 -9.58 -9.40 -13.77
N PHE A 162 -8.37 -9.31 -13.22
CA PHE A 162 -7.39 -8.34 -13.64
C PHE A 162 -5.97 -8.81 -13.43
N GLY A 163 -5.04 -8.24 -14.21
CA GLY A 163 -3.64 -8.59 -14.11
C GLY A 163 -2.74 -7.69 -14.91
N GLY A 164 -1.45 -7.72 -14.60
CA GLY A 164 -0.42 -6.91 -15.23
C GLY A 164 0.79 -7.73 -15.66
N ARG A 165 1.56 -7.16 -16.59
CA ARG A 165 2.88 -7.68 -16.91
C ARG A 165 3.78 -7.45 -15.70
N PHE A 166 4.42 -8.51 -15.22
CA PHE A 166 5.45 -8.42 -14.19
C PHE A 166 6.71 -9.16 -14.66
N ALA A 167 7.88 -8.66 -14.25
CA ALA A 167 9.16 -9.31 -14.48
C ALA A 167 10.13 -8.90 -13.36
N LEU A 168 10.73 -9.86 -12.67
CA LEU A 168 11.63 -9.55 -11.55
C LEU A 168 12.81 -8.68 -12.00
N GLN A 169 13.34 -8.94 -13.20
CA GLN A 169 14.45 -8.19 -13.77
C GLN A 169 14.14 -6.70 -14.01
N ASP A 170 12.89 -6.33 -14.26
CA ASP A 170 12.49 -4.93 -14.48
C ASP A 170 12.68 -4.09 -13.19
N TYR A 171 12.77 -4.76 -12.04
CA TYR A 171 12.89 -4.14 -10.71
C TYR A 171 14.14 -4.60 -9.94
N ASN A 172 15.12 -5.21 -10.62
CA ASN A 172 16.34 -5.78 -10.01
C ASN A 172 16.08 -6.81 -8.90
N LEU A 173 14.93 -7.51 -8.96
CA LEU A 173 14.63 -8.62 -8.07
C LEU A 173 15.33 -9.89 -8.57
N GLN A 174 15.85 -10.70 -7.65
CA GLN A 174 16.44 -12.00 -7.96
C GLN A 174 15.42 -13.13 -7.76
N PRO A 175 15.62 -14.33 -8.32
CA PRO A 175 14.82 -15.49 -7.94
C PRO A 175 14.73 -15.68 -6.41
N GLY A 176 13.57 -16.10 -5.93
CA GLY A 176 13.29 -16.31 -4.52
C GLY A 176 11.86 -15.95 -4.13
N ALA A 177 11.64 -15.87 -2.81
CA ALA A 177 10.35 -15.58 -2.22
C ALA A 177 10.16 -14.10 -1.89
N TYR A 178 8.97 -13.60 -2.18
CA TYR A 178 8.59 -12.22 -1.99
C TYR A 178 7.20 -12.10 -1.41
N LYS A 179 7.06 -11.18 -0.45
CA LYS A 179 5.79 -10.58 -0.07
C LYS A 179 5.65 -9.29 -0.86
N ILE A 180 4.59 -9.17 -1.66
CA ILE A 180 4.39 -8.01 -2.53
C ILE A 180 3.04 -7.37 -2.23
N THR A 181 3.08 -6.11 -1.80
CA THR A 181 1.89 -5.28 -1.56
C THR A 181 1.64 -4.40 -2.76
N PHE A 182 0.48 -4.53 -3.40
CA PHE A 182 0.02 -3.70 -4.50
C PHE A 182 -1.00 -2.68 -4.02
N ASP A 183 -0.86 -1.43 -4.46
CA ASP A 183 -1.91 -0.42 -4.33
C ASP A 183 -2.90 -0.54 -5.49
N ILE A 184 -3.96 -1.32 -5.24
CA ILE A 184 -5.08 -1.57 -6.15
C ILE A 184 -6.25 -0.60 -5.93
N SER A 185 -6.04 0.53 -5.24
CA SER A 185 -7.10 1.50 -4.94
C SER A 185 -7.79 2.05 -6.20
N VAL A 186 -7.08 2.11 -7.32
CA VAL A 186 -7.59 2.49 -8.65
C VAL A 186 -8.42 1.40 -9.34
N VAL A 187 -8.23 0.13 -8.95
CA VAL A 187 -9.05 -1.02 -9.40
C VAL A 187 -10.39 -1.00 -8.66
N ALA A 188 -10.39 -0.67 -7.37
CA ALA A 188 -11.59 -0.53 -6.55
C ALA A 188 -12.47 -1.79 -6.51
N VAL A 189 -11.85 -2.96 -6.32
CA VAL A 189 -12.58 -4.23 -6.05
C VAL A 189 -13.48 -4.04 -4.84
N ASN A 190 -14.71 -4.53 -4.90
CA ASN A 190 -15.70 -4.42 -3.84
C ASN A 190 -16.35 -5.78 -3.65
N VAL A 191 -16.42 -6.25 -2.41
CA VAL A 191 -17.06 -7.52 -2.03
C VAL A 191 -18.21 -7.18 -1.09
N PRO A 192 -19.46 -7.12 -1.58
CA PRO A 192 -20.58 -6.50 -0.85
C PRO A 192 -20.88 -7.10 0.52
N ASP A 193 -20.84 -8.42 0.65
CA ASP A 193 -21.10 -9.17 1.87
C ASP A 193 -19.82 -9.43 2.70
N GLY A 194 -18.65 -9.18 2.13
CA GLY A 194 -17.35 -9.41 2.74
C GLY A 194 -16.84 -10.83 2.59
N GLU A 195 -17.51 -11.69 1.83
CA GLU A 195 -17.10 -13.06 1.53
C GLU A 195 -16.79 -13.19 0.04
N CYS A 196 -15.64 -13.75 -0.31
CA CYS A 196 -15.27 -13.95 -1.71
C CYS A 196 -14.30 -15.11 -1.88
N TYR A 197 -14.14 -15.56 -3.12
CA TYR A 197 -13.14 -16.56 -3.50
C TYR A 197 -12.09 -15.87 -4.36
N LEU A 198 -10.88 -15.70 -3.79
CA LEU A 198 -9.78 -14.99 -4.42
C LEU A 198 -8.81 -15.99 -5.03
N CYS A 199 -8.67 -15.93 -6.34
CA CYS A 199 -7.71 -16.74 -7.07
C CYS A 199 -6.49 -15.92 -7.46
N GLN A 200 -5.30 -16.48 -7.27
CA GLN A 200 -4.05 -15.94 -7.81
C GLN A 200 -3.46 -16.89 -8.84
N GLN A 201 -3.09 -16.33 -10.00
CA GLN A 201 -2.60 -17.07 -11.15
C GLN A 201 -1.34 -16.43 -11.74
N PHE A 202 -0.38 -17.29 -12.11
CA PHE A 202 0.80 -16.89 -12.88
C PHE A 202 0.74 -17.48 -14.29
N ARG A 203 0.64 -16.63 -15.30
CA ARG A 203 0.51 -17.05 -16.72
C ARG A 203 1.69 -16.63 -17.58
N MET A 204 1.93 -17.37 -18.64
CA MET A 204 2.87 -16.98 -19.68
C MET A 204 2.48 -15.63 -20.28
N TRP A 205 3.47 -14.73 -20.36
CA TRP A 205 3.28 -13.46 -21.06
C TRP A 205 3.37 -13.67 -22.57
N THR A 206 2.30 -13.37 -23.31
CA THR A 206 2.23 -13.59 -24.76
C THR A 206 2.39 -12.31 -25.59
N GLY A 207 2.76 -11.18 -24.98
CA GLY A 207 2.78 -9.86 -25.62
C GLY A 207 1.54 -9.03 -25.31
N TYR A 208 1.36 -7.93 -26.04
CA TYR A 208 0.23 -7.01 -25.86
C TYR A 208 -0.72 -7.06 -27.07
N PRO A 209 -2.04 -7.22 -26.86
CA PRO A 209 -2.69 -7.52 -25.59
C PRO A 209 -2.32 -8.94 -25.09
N PRO A 210 -2.26 -9.17 -23.77
CA PRO A 210 -1.99 -10.50 -23.25
C PRO A 210 -3.15 -11.45 -23.55
N ASN A 211 -2.82 -12.72 -23.78
CA ASN A 211 -3.80 -13.80 -23.66
C ASN A 211 -3.93 -14.15 -22.16
N PRO A 212 -5.03 -13.79 -21.48
CA PRO A 212 -5.20 -14.10 -20.06
C PRO A 212 -5.31 -15.61 -19.78
N GLU A 213 -5.65 -16.39 -20.80
CA GLU A 213 -5.74 -17.85 -20.76
C GLU A 213 -4.51 -18.51 -21.39
N ALA A 214 -3.37 -17.81 -21.40
CA ALA A 214 -2.09 -18.42 -21.75
C ALA A 214 -1.76 -19.57 -20.77
N PRO A 215 -0.87 -20.50 -21.15
CA PRO A 215 -0.43 -21.56 -20.24
C PRO A 215 0.10 -20.98 -18.93
N PHE A 216 -0.07 -21.75 -17.86
CA PHE A 216 0.46 -21.40 -16.56
C PHE A 216 1.99 -21.44 -16.52
N ARG A 217 2.55 -20.70 -15.57
CA ARG A 217 3.97 -20.67 -15.28
C ARG A 217 4.29 -21.67 -14.19
N ILE A 218 4.93 -22.77 -14.56
CA ILE A 218 5.37 -23.84 -13.64
C ILE A 218 6.67 -23.49 -12.90
N ASP A 219 7.11 -22.24 -12.96
CA ASP A 219 8.32 -21.71 -12.34
C ASP A 219 8.03 -20.49 -11.46
N LEU A 220 6.74 -20.26 -11.16
CA LEU A 220 6.20 -19.23 -10.30
C LEU A 220 5.09 -19.82 -9.43
N PHE A 221 5.12 -19.55 -8.12
CA PHE A 221 4.26 -20.22 -7.15
C PHE A 221 3.69 -19.25 -6.13
N ASN A 222 2.50 -19.57 -5.63
CA ASN A 222 1.90 -18.86 -4.51
C ASN A 222 2.71 -19.12 -3.23
N LEU A 223 2.83 -18.13 -2.34
CA LEU A 223 3.29 -18.39 -0.97
C LEU A 223 2.10 -18.55 -0.03
N PHE A 224 2.28 -19.41 0.95
CA PHE A 224 1.34 -19.69 2.02
C PHE A 224 1.94 -19.22 3.35
N SER A 225 1.07 -18.99 4.35
CA SER A 225 1.49 -18.66 5.70
C SER A 225 0.88 -19.67 6.69
N ILE A 226 1.75 -20.27 7.50
CA ILE A 226 1.35 -21.19 8.60
C ILE A 226 0.81 -20.38 9.78
N GLY A 227 -0.23 -20.88 10.43
CA GLY A 227 -0.80 -20.32 11.66
C GLY A 227 -2.23 -19.80 11.52
N GLY A 228 -2.84 -20.01 10.35
CA GLY A 228 -4.20 -19.59 10.05
C GLY A 228 -4.40 -18.08 9.92
N VAL A 229 -5.64 -17.69 9.65
CA VAL A 229 -6.05 -16.30 9.49
C VAL A 229 -6.07 -15.57 10.84
N THR A 230 -5.34 -14.46 10.93
CA THR A 230 -5.27 -13.61 12.14
C THR A 230 -6.30 -12.49 12.18
N LEU A 231 -6.91 -12.16 11.03
CA LEU A 231 -8.02 -11.22 10.92
C LEU A 231 -8.94 -11.63 9.77
N GLY A 232 -10.24 -11.67 10.02
CA GLY A 232 -11.20 -12.30 9.12
C GLY A 232 -11.27 -13.80 9.40
N SER A 233 -11.69 -14.57 8.41
CA SER A 233 -11.60 -16.03 8.41
C SER A 233 -11.45 -16.55 6.98
N SER A 234 -10.99 -17.78 6.87
CA SER A 234 -10.96 -18.61 5.68
C SER A 234 -11.22 -20.01 6.21
N GLN A 235 -12.03 -20.79 5.50
CA GLN A 235 -12.08 -22.23 5.74
C GLN A 235 -10.69 -22.73 5.32
N ASP A 236 -10.04 -23.59 6.12
CA ASP A 236 -8.65 -24.03 5.83
C ASP A 236 -8.55 -24.98 4.60
N TYR A 237 -9.42 -24.77 3.61
CA TYR A 237 -9.49 -25.39 2.31
C TYR A 237 -9.11 -24.36 1.26
N PHE A 238 -8.32 -24.80 0.31
CA PHE A 238 -8.08 -24.04 -0.92
C PHE A 238 -8.28 -24.96 -2.12
N TRP A 239 -8.37 -24.36 -3.29
CA TRP A 239 -8.50 -25.09 -4.55
C TRP A 239 -7.21 -24.95 -5.35
N TYR A 240 -6.70 -26.09 -5.80
CA TYR A 240 -5.62 -26.12 -6.78
C TYR A 240 -6.20 -26.43 -8.14
N ASP A 241 -5.82 -25.64 -9.12
CA ASP A 241 -6.13 -25.96 -10.50
C ASP A 241 -5.14 -27.04 -10.97
N ASP A 242 -5.25 -28.27 -10.48
CA ASP A 242 -4.36 -29.39 -10.82
C ASP A 242 -5.17 -30.59 -11.34
N LEU A 243 -5.44 -30.56 -12.65
CA LEU A 243 -6.03 -31.71 -13.31
C LEU A 243 -5.08 -32.92 -13.29
N PRO A 244 -5.61 -34.16 -13.13
CA PRO A 244 -4.84 -35.38 -13.31
C PRO A 244 -4.03 -35.38 -14.62
N GLY A 245 -2.70 -35.24 -14.49
CA GLY A 245 -1.79 -35.08 -15.62
C GLY A 245 -1.08 -33.72 -15.71
N GLY A 246 -1.22 -32.84 -14.70
CA GLY A 246 -0.44 -31.60 -14.56
C GLY A 246 -0.80 -30.52 -15.59
N ASN A 247 -2.08 -30.44 -15.98
CA ASN A 247 -2.57 -29.49 -16.97
C ASN A 247 -3.61 -28.55 -16.34
N PRO A 248 -3.18 -27.53 -15.57
CA PRO A 248 -4.05 -26.50 -15.03
C PRO A 248 -4.88 -25.84 -16.15
N ASN A 249 -6.20 -25.75 -15.97
CA ASN A 249 -7.19 -25.29 -16.96
C ASN A 249 -7.98 -24.05 -16.52
N SER A 250 -7.71 -23.51 -15.32
CA SER A 250 -8.37 -22.36 -14.69
C SER A 250 -9.78 -22.61 -14.20
N ILE A 251 -10.15 -23.87 -14.01
CA ILE A 251 -11.40 -24.34 -13.42
C ILE A 251 -11.03 -24.81 -12.02
N TYR A 252 -11.64 -24.20 -11.01
CA TYR A 252 -11.50 -24.67 -9.63
C TYR A 252 -12.74 -25.52 -9.36
N GLU A 253 -12.58 -26.84 -9.29
CA GLU A 253 -13.68 -27.77 -9.07
C GLU A 253 -13.63 -28.38 -7.67
N PHE A 254 -14.79 -28.86 -7.21
CA PHE A 254 -14.92 -29.40 -5.85
C PHE A 254 -13.98 -30.58 -5.56
N GLU A 255 -13.64 -31.39 -6.57
CA GLU A 255 -12.74 -32.53 -6.39
C GLU A 255 -11.25 -32.14 -6.28
N GLU A 256 -10.92 -30.88 -6.56
CA GLU A 256 -9.57 -30.33 -6.47
C GLU A 256 -9.30 -29.56 -5.17
N HIS A 257 -10.20 -29.66 -4.19
CA HIS A 257 -9.91 -29.11 -2.85
C HIS A 257 -8.76 -29.88 -2.21
N ASP A 258 -7.89 -29.16 -1.53
CA ASP A 258 -6.92 -29.78 -0.62
C ASP A 258 -6.86 -28.97 0.68
N GLN A 259 -6.49 -29.67 1.74
CA GLN A 259 -6.32 -29.14 3.07
C GLN A 259 -4.91 -29.49 3.50
N LEU A 260 -4.06 -28.47 3.59
CA LEU A 260 -2.69 -28.63 4.06
C LEU A 260 -2.70 -29.11 5.52
N GLY A 261 -2.61 -30.43 5.74
CA GLY A 261 -2.56 -31.02 7.09
C GLY A 261 -3.42 -32.27 7.32
N ASP A 262 -4.34 -32.60 6.41
CA ASP A 262 -5.34 -33.66 6.64
C ASP A 262 -4.84 -35.09 6.37
N GLU A 263 -3.78 -35.26 5.57
CA GLU A 263 -3.10 -36.55 5.42
C GLU A 263 -2.16 -36.84 6.61
N GLY A 264 -2.73 -37.09 7.80
CA GLY A 264 -2.01 -37.72 8.92
C GLY A 264 -2.05 -37.02 10.27
N GLY A 265 -2.94 -36.05 10.49
CA GLY A 265 -3.19 -35.47 11.81
C GLY A 265 -2.18 -34.38 12.24
N ASN A 266 -1.56 -33.68 11.29
CA ASN A 266 -0.73 -32.52 11.60
C ASN A 266 -1.51 -31.23 11.33
N VAL A 267 -1.91 -30.58 12.44
CA VAL A 267 -2.82 -29.44 12.58
C VAL A 267 -2.20 -28.10 12.13
N TYR A 268 -1.59 -28.05 10.94
CA TYR A 268 -1.04 -26.78 10.45
C TYR A 268 -2.06 -26.04 9.59
N GLU A 269 -2.97 -25.31 10.24
CA GLU A 269 -3.81 -24.30 9.58
C GLU A 269 -2.89 -23.41 8.73
N SER A 270 -3.05 -23.47 7.40
CA SER A 270 -2.22 -22.72 6.48
C SER A 270 -3.03 -22.32 5.27
N ASN A 271 -3.14 -21.01 5.08
CA ASN A 271 -3.89 -20.40 3.99
C ASN A 271 -2.93 -19.59 3.12
N PHE A 272 -3.45 -18.94 2.08
CA PHE A 272 -2.61 -18.11 1.22
C PHE A 272 -2.04 -16.93 1.99
N LEU A 273 -0.81 -16.54 1.65
CA LEU A 273 -0.28 -15.27 2.13
C LEU A 273 -1.05 -14.13 1.45
N PHE A 274 -2.16 -13.74 2.06
CA PHE A 274 -2.94 -12.56 1.68
C PHE A 274 -3.10 -11.61 2.86
N GLU A 275 -2.93 -10.32 2.58
CA GLU A 275 -3.47 -9.26 3.42
C GLU A 275 -4.33 -8.37 2.55
N ILE A 276 -5.56 -8.09 2.98
CA ILE A 276 -6.46 -7.18 2.27
C ILE A 276 -6.70 -5.98 3.15
N TYR A 277 -6.43 -4.81 2.59
CA TYR A 277 -6.74 -3.53 3.18
C TYR A 277 -7.89 -2.92 2.39
N ALA A 278 -8.99 -2.60 3.05
CA ALA A 278 -10.18 -2.03 2.41
C ALA A 278 -10.58 -0.74 3.11
N GLY A 279 -11.67 -0.11 2.65
CA GLY A 279 -12.18 1.14 3.22
C GLY A 279 -11.74 2.37 2.44
N ASN A 280 -12.39 3.50 2.72
CA ASN A 280 -11.99 4.77 2.10
C ASN A 280 -10.64 5.17 2.67
N PRO A 281 -9.54 5.09 1.89
CA PRO A 281 -8.23 5.40 2.39
C PRO A 281 -8.26 6.89 2.64
N VAL A 282 -7.73 7.27 3.78
CA VAL A 282 -7.26 8.63 3.94
C VAL A 282 -6.00 8.71 3.07
N GLU A 283 -6.15 9.09 1.81
CA GLU A 283 -5.05 9.35 0.89
C GLU A 283 -4.27 10.57 1.38
N VAL A 284 -2.94 10.49 1.26
CA VAL A 284 -2.05 11.59 1.59
C VAL A 284 -1.57 12.27 0.32
N ALA A 285 -1.81 13.58 0.22
CA ALA A 285 -1.15 14.44 -0.74
C ALA A 285 -0.06 15.24 -0.03
N LEU A 286 1.19 15.00 -0.44
CA LEU A 286 2.35 15.74 0.04
C LEU A 286 2.28 17.22 -0.39
N PRO A 287 2.89 18.14 0.37
CA PRO A 287 2.97 19.54 -0.04
C PRO A 287 3.84 19.65 -1.31
N VAL A 288 3.31 20.32 -2.33
CA VAL A 288 4.04 20.67 -3.57
C VAL A 288 4.88 21.94 -3.39
N SER A 289 4.56 22.77 -2.40
CA SER A 289 5.41 23.90 -2.02
C SER A 289 5.14 24.36 -0.60
N LEU A 290 6.17 24.91 0.03
CA LEU A 290 6.09 25.64 1.29
C LEU A 290 6.78 26.99 1.09
N THR A 291 6.02 28.08 1.17
CA THR A 291 6.49 29.43 0.90
C THR A 291 6.44 30.27 2.17
N LEU A 292 7.57 30.85 2.57
CA LEU A 292 7.63 31.82 3.65
C LEU A 292 7.12 33.18 3.16
N VAL A 293 5.89 33.55 3.53
CA VAL A 293 5.26 34.82 3.15
C VAL A 293 5.78 35.97 4.02
N ARG A 294 5.96 35.71 5.32
CA ARG A 294 6.61 36.63 6.27
C ARG A 294 7.46 35.85 7.24
N GLY A 295 8.59 36.44 7.64
CA GLY A 295 9.54 35.81 8.55
C GLY A 295 10.94 35.85 7.97
N ASN A 296 11.85 35.13 8.61
CA ASN A 296 13.16 34.81 8.06
C ASN A 296 13.32 33.29 8.07
N HIS A 297 13.69 32.72 6.92
CA HIS A 297 14.04 31.30 6.82
C HIS A 297 15.34 31.04 7.59
N VAL A 298 15.42 29.91 8.28
CA VAL A 298 16.60 29.52 9.09
C VAL A 298 17.28 28.30 8.48
N SER A 299 16.53 27.22 8.21
CA SER A 299 17.05 25.97 7.66
C SER A 299 15.93 25.10 7.08
N GLY A 300 16.32 24.03 6.38
CA GLY A 300 15.42 23.04 5.78
C GLY A 300 14.73 23.52 4.50
N ASP A 301 14.10 22.59 3.78
CA ASP A 301 13.26 22.82 2.60
C ASP A 301 11.87 22.19 2.83
N HIS A 302 10.91 22.44 1.93
CA HIS A 302 9.56 21.89 2.01
C HIS A 302 9.53 20.36 2.01
N VAL A 303 10.51 19.69 1.40
CA VAL A 303 10.64 18.22 1.38
C VAL A 303 10.86 17.65 2.78
N ASP A 304 11.53 18.41 3.65
CA ASP A 304 11.73 18.02 5.06
C ASP A 304 10.39 17.98 5.83
N THR A 305 9.29 18.50 5.26
CA THR A 305 7.96 18.46 5.90
C THR A 305 7.07 17.33 5.42
N TRP A 306 7.60 16.37 4.66
CA TRP A 306 6.80 15.27 4.08
C TRP A 306 6.52 14.14 5.09
N TYR A 307 7.40 13.94 6.06
CA TYR A 307 7.36 12.84 7.02
C TYR A 307 7.68 13.36 8.42
N SER A 308 7.04 12.78 9.44
CA SER A 308 7.44 13.01 10.83
C SER A 308 8.67 12.16 11.14
N ASP A 309 9.86 12.74 10.98
CA ASP A 309 11.15 12.07 11.12
C ASP A 309 12.20 12.91 11.88
N ASN A 310 11.79 14.02 12.50
CA ASN A 310 12.63 15.01 13.19
C ASN A 310 13.62 15.75 12.28
N VAL A 311 13.30 15.89 10.99
CA VAL A 311 14.02 16.77 10.05
C VAL A 311 13.11 17.96 9.74
N TYR A 312 13.57 19.18 10.08
CA TYR A 312 12.65 20.31 10.13
C TYR A 312 12.90 21.39 9.06
N TYR A 313 11.81 21.89 8.48
CA TYR A 313 11.78 23.26 7.95
C TYR A 313 11.72 24.25 9.12
N SER A 314 12.62 25.23 9.18
CA SER A 314 12.71 26.17 10.31
C SER A 314 12.62 27.62 9.86
N ALA A 315 11.79 28.39 10.56
CA ALA A 315 11.62 29.82 10.31
C ALA A 315 11.48 30.61 11.62
N ARG A 316 11.90 31.88 11.58
CA ARG A 316 11.80 32.81 12.71
C ARG A 316 10.99 34.06 12.33
N PRO A 317 10.43 34.78 13.31
CA PRO A 317 9.75 36.04 13.09
C PRO A 317 10.54 37.06 12.27
N GLY A 318 9.83 37.81 11.46
CA GLY A 318 10.29 39.05 10.85
C GLY A 318 9.79 40.27 11.62
N VAL A 319 10.04 41.46 11.07
CA VAL A 319 9.46 42.70 11.57
C VAL A 319 7.99 42.77 11.13
N ALA A 320 7.06 42.84 12.07
CA ALA A 320 5.65 43.09 11.79
C ALA A 320 5.35 44.60 11.77
N ALA A 321 4.58 45.05 10.78
CA ALA A 321 4.21 46.46 10.65
C ALA A 321 3.23 46.93 11.74
N SER A 322 2.48 46.00 12.36
CA SER A 322 1.57 46.28 13.47
C SER A 322 1.35 45.01 14.30
N PRO A 323 0.85 45.13 15.55
CA PRO A 323 0.54 43.97 16.39
C PRO A 323 -0.52 43.02 15.80
N GLN A 324 -1.34 43.49 14.86
CA GLN A 324 -2.38 42.70 14.19
C GLN A 324 -1.82 41.83 13.07
N VAL A 325 -0.64 42.17 12.55
CA VAL A 325 0.01 41.44 11.45
C VAL A 325 0.92 40.37 12.05
N PRO A 326 0.73 39.07 11.74
CA PRO A 326 1.59 38.02 12.27
C PRO A 326 3.02 38.19 11.74
N PRO A 327 4.05 38.16 12.62
CA PRO A 327 5.45 38.33 12.21
C PRO A 327 6.04 37.10 11.50
N LEU A 328 5.39 35.94 11.60
CA LEU A 328 5.72 34.72 10.86
C LEU A 328 4.47 34.19 10.15
N GLU A 329 4.56 33.98 8.84
CA GLU A 329 3.50 33.47 7.99
C GLU A 329 4.09 32.52 6.94
N VAL A 330 3.61 31.28 6.94
CA VAL A 330 4.02 30.21 6.02
C VAL A 330 2.79 29.76 5.24
N MET A 331 2.91 29.62 3.93
CA MET A 331 1.87 29.08 3.06
C MET A 331 2.30 27.71 2.55
N VAL A 332 1.46 26.70 2.75
CA VAL A 332 1.65 25.33 2.28
C VAL A 332 0.63 25.07 1.18
N GLU A 333 1.10 24.61 0.02
CA GLU A 333 0.25 24.21 -1.10
C GLU A 333 0.41 22.71 -1.34
N GLY A 334 -0.71 22.00 -1.51
CA GLY A 334 -0.77 20.61 -1.95
C GLY A 334 -1.50 20.48 -3.28
N ALA A 335 -1.39 19.33 -3.94
CA ALA A 335 -2.15 19.00 -5.13
C ALA A 335 -2.83 17.64 -4.95
N LEU A 336 -4.16 17.60 -4.97
CA LEU A 336 -4.92 16.37 -4.86
C LEU A 336 -5.03 15.67 -6.23
N PRO A 337 -5.15 14.34 -6.28
CA PRO A 337 -5.45 13.62 -7.51
C PRO A 337 -6.92 13.78 -7.95
N ILE A 338 -7.80 14.31 -7.09
CA ILE A 338 -9.24 14.48 -7.34
C ILE A 338 -9.73 15.89 -6.98
N ALA A 339 -10.80 16.35 -7.63
CA ALA A 339 -11.36 17.68 -7.41
C ALA A 339 -12.47 17.73 -6.34
N ASN A 340 -13.11 16.58 -6.07
CA ASN A 340 -14.26 16.46 -5.16
C ASN A 340 -14.02 15.33 -4.14
N PRO A 341 -13.20 15.53 -3.11
CA PRO A 341 -13.02 14.53 -2.06
C PRO A 341 -14.20 14.51 -1.07
N ASN A 342 -14.47 13.34 -0.48
CA ASN A 342 -15.48 13.13 0.56
C ASN A 342 -15.06 13.67 1.93
N SER A 343 -13.75 13.75 2.18
CA SER A 343 -13.16 14.39 3.36
C SER A 343 -11.89 15.13 2.96
N LEU A 344 -11.54 16.19 3.69
CA LEU A 344 -10.27 16.88 3.56
C LEU A 344 -9.78 17.31 4.94
N LYS A 345 -8.54 17.01 5.25
CA LYS A 345 -7.84 17.35 6.49
C LYS A 345 -6.46 17.87 6.13
N PHE A 346 -6.02 18.91 6.82
CA PHE A 346 -4.62 19.33 6.80
C PHE A 346 -3.97 18.88 8.10
N LEU A 347 -2.96 18.02 7.99
CA LEU A 347 -2.19 17.46 9.09
C LEU A 347 -0.85 18.18 9.16
N PHE A 348 -0.52 18.75 10.31
CA PHE A 348 0.81 19.35 10.48
C PHE A 348 1.41 19.03 11.83
N GLU A 349 2.74 18.98 11.88
CA GLU A 349 3.51 18.80 13.10
C GLU A 349 4.48 19.97 13.26
N THR A 350 4.45 20.60 14.44
CA THR A 350 5.25 21.79 14.71
C THR A 350 5.75 21.85 16.15
N ALA A 351 6.85 22.56 16.35
CA ALA A 351 7.36 22.97 17.64
C ALA A 351 7.94 24.38 17.59
N CYS A 352 7.88 25.11 18.71
CA CYS A 352 8.50 26.41 18.88
C CYS A 352 9.62 26.39 19.93
N THR A 353 10.58 27.31 19.85
CA THR A 353 11.63 27.43 20.87
C THR A 353 11.21 28.23 22.10
N SER A 354 10.01 28.83 22.10
CA SER A 354 9.50 29.68 23.17
C SER A 354 8.02 29.43 23.44
N VAL A 355 7.59 29.63 24.69
CA VAL A 355 6.19 29.54 25.11
C VAL A 355 5.45 30.84 24.79
N GLY A 356 4.11 30.80 24.81
CA GLY A 356 3.28 31.99 24.60
C GLY A 356 3.23 32.45 23.13
N ILE A 357 3.55 31.55 22.20
CA ILE A 357 3.36 31.78 20.77
C ILE A 357 2.00 31.20 20.37
N ASN A 358 1.10 32.05 19.90
CA ASN A 358 -0.15 31.63 19.31
C ASN A 358 0.11 31.20 17.86
N GLU A 359 -0.48 30.07 17.50
CA GLU A 359 -0.52 29.54 16.15
C GLU A 359 -1.94 29.57 15.62
N ARG A 360 -2.08 29.72 14.30
CA ARG A 360 -3.37 29.79 13.63
C ARG A 360 -3.24 29.22 12.22
N VAL A 361 -4.17 28.35 11.84
CA VAL A 361 -4.25 27.77 10.49
C VAL A 361 -5.51 28.25 9.78
N ASP A 362 -5.32 28.88 8.63
CA ASP A 362 -6.38 29.22 7.70
C ASP A 362 -6.29 28.35 6.44
N LEU A 363 -7.42 27.96 5.87
CA LEU A 363 -7.49 27.27 4.59
C LEU A 363 -8.10 28.19 3.52
N TYR A 364 -7.61 28.11 2.29
CA TYR A 364 -8.10 28.96 1.21
C TYR A 364 -9.39 28.39 0.61
N ASN A 365 -10.49 29.13 0.74
CA ASN A 365 -11.74 28.83 0.06
C ASN A 365 -11.67 29.41 -1.37
N TYR A 366 -11.54 28.54 -2.36
CA TYR A 366 -11.47 28.88 -3.78
C TYR A 366 -12.79 29.38 -4.37
N SER A 367 -13.95 29.06 -3.77
CA SER A 367 -15.24 29.56 -4.27
C SER A 367 -15.51 30.99 -3.85
N THR A 368 -15.10 31.39 -2.64
CA THR A 368 -15.25 32.77 -2.15
C THR A 368 -14.00 33.63 -2.36
N GLY A 369 -12.84 33.02 -2.65
CA GLY A 369 -11.55 33.69 -2.74
C GLY A 369 -11.07 34.25 -1.40
N GLN A 370 -11.39 33.59 -0.28
CA GLN A 370 -11.10 34.07 1.08
C GLN A 370 -10.36 33.00 1.90
N TRP A 371 -9.58 33.45 2.87
CA TRP A 371 -8.98 32.58 3.89
C TRP A 371 -9.97 32.37 5.03
N VAL A 372 -10.25 31.12 5.38
CA VAL A 372 -11.16 30.72 6.46
C VAL A 372 -10.36 30.10 7.59
N ASN A 373 -10.57 30.54 8.82
CA ASN A 373 -9.88 29.95 9.97
C ASN A 373 -10.49 28.60 10.34
N PHE A 374 -9.63 27.58 10.50
CA PHE A 374 -10.04 26.26 10.97
C PHE A 374 -9.40 25.87 12.30
N TYR A 375 -8.28 26.48 12.66
CA TYR A 375 -7.59 26.20 13.91
C TYR A 375 -6.92 27.45 14.47
N SER A 376 -6.97 27.57 15.80
CA SER A 376 -6.28 28.60 16.59
C SER A 376 -5.87 27.97 17.92
N GLY A 377 -4.60 28.11 18.29
CA GLY A 377 -4.06 27.48 19.50
C GLY A 377 -2.76 28.15 19.97
N THR A 378 -2.10 27.51 20.92
CA THR A 378 -0.76 27.88 21.40
C THR A 378 0.21 26.84 20.87
N ALA A 379 1.29 27.27 20.21
CA ALA A 379 2.33 26.37 19.74
C ALA A 379 3.10 25.78 20.94
N GLY A 380 3.28 24.46 20.92
CA GLY A 380 4.08 23.73 21.90
C GLY A 380 5.58 23.98 21.75
N VAL A 381 6.35 23.71 22.81
CA VAL A 381 7.83 23.73 22.77
C VAL A 381 8.45 22.38 22.38
N SER A 382 7.64 21.32 22.43
CA SER A 382 7.92 20.00 21.85
C SER A 382 7.12 19.83 20.58
N ASP A 383 7.45 18.81 19.78
CA ASP A 383 6.66 18.48 18.58
C ASP A 383 5.23 18.13 18.97
N GLN A 384 4.27 18.78 18.31
CA GLN A 384 2.85 18.55 18.45
C GLN A 384 2.23 18.39 17.07
N THR A 385 1.52 17.27 16.89
CA THR A 385 0.73 17.01 15.68
C THR A 385 -0.68 17.58 15.84
N HIS A 386 -1.14 18.29 14.82
CA HIS A 386 -2.45 18.93 14.77
C HIS A 386 -3.23 18.50 13.55
N GLU A 387 -4.52 18.21 13.76
CA GLU A 387 -5.45 17.80 12.71
C GLU A 387 -6.47 18.91 12.42
N VAL A 388 -6.39 19.50 11.22
CA VAL A 388 -7.30 20.56 10.78
C VAL A 388 -8.31 19.98 9.80
N VAL A 389 -9.47 19.56 10.31
CA VAL A 389 -10.53 18.93 9.51
C VAL A 389 -11.41 19.99 8.85
N VAL A 390 -11.56 19.92 7.52
CA VAL A 390 -12.45 20.78 6.75
C VAL A 390 -13.90 20.42 7.04
N GLN A 391 -14.71 21.43 7.34
CA GLN A 391 -16.15 21.31 7.61
C GLN A 391 -16.95 21.97 6.48
N GLY A 392 -18.18 21.49 6.24
CA GLY A 392 -19.08 22.02 5.20
C GLY A 392 -18.76 21.49 3.79
N THR A 393 -18.96 22.32 2.76
CA THR A 393 -18.74 21.93 1.36
C THR A 393 -17.24 21.86 1.03
N ILE A 394 -16.66 20.66 1.07
CA ILE A 394 -15.22 20.43 0.91
C ILE A 394 -14.67 20.89 -0.45
N SER A 395 -15.46 20.72 -1.52
CA SER A 395 -15.06 21.15 -2.88
C SER A 395 -14.78 22.66 -2.99
N ASN A 396 -15.24 23.48 -2.04
CA ASN A 396 -14.89 24.90 -1.95
C ASN A 396 -13.41 25.13 -1.63
N TYR A 397 -12.72 24.16 -1.01
CA TYR A 397 -11.32 24.27 -0.58
C TYR A 397 -10.33 23.60 -1.54
N VAL A 398 -10.84 23.02 -2.63
CA VAL A 398 -10.05 22.41 -3.70
C VAL A 398 -10.25 23.21 -4.98
N ASN A 399 -9.17 23.66 -5.61
CA ASN A 399 -9.26 24.29 -6.92
C ASN A 399 -9.74 23.27 -7.96
N GLN A 400 -10.91 23.48 -8.56
CA GLN A 400 -11.55 22.47 -9.41
C GLN A 400 -10.76 22.12 -10.69
N SER A 401 -9.95 23.05 -11.22
CA SER A 401 -9.17 22.83 -12.45
C SER A 401 -7.78 22.29 -12.16
N THR A 402 -7.10 22.82 -11.13
CA THR A 402 -5.70 22.49 -10.82
C THR A 402 -5.54 21.50 -9.68
N ARG A 403 -6.64 21.17 -8.99
CA ARG A 403 -6.70 20.29 -7.81
C ARG A 403 -5.84 20.77 -6.63
N ARG A 404 -5.44 22.04 -6.64
CA ARG A 404 -4.63 22.65 -5.58
C ARG A 404 -5.44 22.87 -4.31
N VAL A 405 -4.79 22.65 -3.17
CA VAL A 405 -5.27 22.96 -1.82
C VAL A 405 -4.24 23.86 -1.13
N ARG A 406 -4.68 24.78 -0.27
CA ARG A 406 -3.79 25.76 0.38
C ARG A 406 -4.11 25.94 1.85
N ALA A 407 -3.07 25.88 2.67
CA ALA A 407 -3.08 26.22 4.08
C ALA A 407 -2.13 27.40 4.33
N ARG A 408 -2.51 28.27 5.26
CA ARG A 408 -1.69 29.36 5.76
C ARG A 408 -1.53 29.21 7.26
N LEU A 409 -0.30 29.03 7.70
CA LEU A 409 0.08 28.93 9.10
C LEU A 409 0.64 30.28 9.54
N THR A 410 0.11 30.83 10.62
CA THR A 410 0.56 32.13 11.17
C THR A 410 0.91 31.97 12.63
N TYR A 411 2.03 32.59 13.02
CA TYR A 411 2.52 32.56 14.39
C TYR A 411 2.71 33.97 14.90
N ARG A 412 2.26 34.21 16.13
CA ARG A 412 2.38 35.52 16.81
C ARG A 412 2.60 35.34 18.29
N GLN A 413 3.39 36.22 18.88
CA GLN A 413 3.59 36.25 20.31
C GLN A 413 2.33 36.80 21.03
N ASN A 414 1.88 36.10 22.07
CA ASN A 414 0.71 36.43 22.88
C ASN A 414 1.09 36.51 24.36
N GLY A 415 1.86 37.55 24.70
CA GLY A 415 2.44 37.74 26.03
C GLY A 415 3.96 37.84 25.99
N PRO A 416 4.64 37.91 27.14
CA PRO A 416 6.11 37.89 27.18
C PRO A 416 6.64 36.56 26.63
N ALA A 417 7.44 36.61 25.56
CA ALA A 417 8.20 35.47 25.08
C ALA A 417 9.61 35.54 25.68
N THR A 418 10.07 34.44 26.23
CA THR A 418 11.46 34.28 26.64
C THR A 418 12.30 33.95 25.40
N GLY A 419 13.23 34.84 25.05
CA GLY A 419 14.24 34.58 24.00
C GLY A 419 13.81 34.99 22.59
N TRP A 420 13.72 36.30 22.32
CA TRP A 420 13.61 36.80 20.94
C TRP A 420 14.97 36.75 20.22
N PRO A 421 15.03 36.29 18.95
CA PRO A 421 13.93 35.75 18.16
C PRO A 421 13.63 34.27 18.52
N TRP A 422 12.35 33.92 18.61
CA TRP A 422 11.93 32.52 18.68
C TRP A 422 11.95 31.87 17.29
N THR A 423 12.03 30.54 17.23
CA THR A 423 12.00 29.77 15.98
C THR A 423 10.83 28.80 16.01
N VAL A 424 10.15 28.63 14.89
CA VAL A 424 9.17 27.57 14.66
C VAL A 424 9.78 26.55 13.71
N ARG A 425 9.61 25.29 14.05
CA ARG A 425 10.03 24.10 13.30
C ARG A 425 8.80 23.38 12.80
N PHE A 426 8.83 22.92 11.56
CA PHE A 426 7.77 22.13 10.93
C PHE A 426 8.38 20.80 10.50
N ASP A 427 7.83 19.69 10.99
CA ASP A 427 8.26 18.32 10.66
C ASP A 427 7.29 17.67 9.65
N LEU A 428 6.00 18.04 9.71
CA LEU A 428 4.97 17.45 8.84
C LEU A 428 4.02 18.55 8.34
N THR A 429 3.68 18.57 7.05
CA THR A 429 2.62 19.44 6.48
C THR A 429 1.82 18.77 5.35
N ASN A 430 1.09 17.70 5.67
CA ASN A 430 0.42 16.84 4.70
C ASN A 430 -1.08 17.14 4.56
N TRP A 431 -1.62 16.82 3.39
CA TRP A 431 -3.07 16.81 3.15
C TRP A 431 -3.59 15.40 3.18
N GLN A 432 -4.70 15.19 3.87
CA GLN A 432 -5.37 13.92 4.03
C GLN A 432 -6.78 14.00 3.47
N PHE A 433 -7.19 13.09 2.58
CA PHE A 433 -8.49 13.15 1.93
C PHE A 433 -9.04 11.76 1.61
N THR A 434 -10.36 11.64 1.44
CA THR A 434 -11.00 10.41 0.95
C THR A 434 -11.66 10.68 -0.40
N ARG A 435 -11.71 9.67 -1.26
CA ARG A 435 -12.41 9.76 -2.55
C ARG A 435 -13.94 9.57 -2.39
N PRO A 436 -14.73 10.04 -3.36
CA PRO A 436 -16.17 9.74 -3.50
C PRO A 436 -16.51 8.28 -3.28
#